data_AF-A0A7S2SEW7-F1
#
_entry.id   AF-A0A7S2SEW7-F1
#
_cell.length_a   1.000
_cell.length_b   1.000
_cell.length_c   1.000
_cell.angle_alpha   90.00
_cell.angle_beta   90.00
_cell.angle_gamma   90.00
#
_symmetry.space_group_name_H-M   'P 1'
#
loop_
_entity.id
_entity.type
_entity.pdbx_description
1 polymer ?
#
loop_
_entity_poly.entity_id
_entity_poly.type
_entity_poly.pdbx_seq_one_letter_code
_entity_poly.pdbx_strand_id
1 'polypeptide(L)'
;VHLRRRLVQDFGQIPTDAALVDRAGVMHRLLKWYQHEGSIIMNNNNDQPQNGIANRTRVHLDGTPVSTTIIHNLLLQLRSWTDETGKIAKNRERPSIHADNYMILRSPKFDEQQQQQQLQQGSTRSSRRAIRKAKKLDKYKQIWDLAQEALKQVDPIFADKCTEIAVTFGFQGSPHRDKQNCGPFYGFSLGNFPDGQGGICVECSARLVAVMNTKNRLGRVDGR
;
A
#
# COMPACT_ATOMS: atom_id res chain seq x y z
N VAL A 1 12.44 16.03 -9.32
CA VAL A 1 13.58 15.69 -8.42
C VAL A 1 13.90 14.20 -8.45
N HIS A 2 13.02 13.31 -7.97
CA HIS A 2 13.32 11.87 -7.83
C HIS A 2 13.73 11.15 -9.13
N LEU A 3 13.05 11.41 -10.26
CA LEU A 3 13.39 10.79 -11.55
C LEU A 3 14.77 11.21 -12.08
N ARG A 4 15.15 12.49 -11.93
CA ARG A 4 16.49 12.96 -12.31
C ARG A 4 17.55 12.37 -11.39
N ARG A 5 17.26 12.30 -10.09
CA ARG A 5 18.15 11.65 -9.12
C ARG A 5 18.41 10.19 -9.48
N ARG A 6 17.38 9.46 -9.93
CA ARG A 6 17.49 8.08 -10.45
C ARG A 6 18.46 7.97 -11.63
N LEU A 7 18.35 8.85 -12.62
CA LEU A 7 19.26 8.87 -13.77
C LEU A 7 20.73 9.00 -13.33
N VAL A 8 20.99 9.88 -12.38
CA VAL A 8 22.34 10.12 -11.87
C VAL A 8 22.82 8.94 -11.02
N GLN A 9 22.04 8.55 -10.00
CA GLN A 9 22.44 7.57 -9.00
C GLN A 9 22.53 6.15 -9.55
N ASP A 10 21.55 5.75 -10.36
CA ASP A 10 21.46 4.37 -10.82
C ASP A 10 22.15 4.14 -12.17
N PHE A 11 22.24 5.17 -13.02
CA PHE A 11 22.75 5.07 -14.40
C PHE A 11 23.94 6.00 -14.70
N GLY A 12 24.51 6.65 -13.69
CA GLY A 12 25.70 7.49 -13.83
C GLY A 12 25.53 8.70 -14.76
N GLN A 13 24.30 9.14 -15.01
CA GLN A 13 24.04 10.24 -15.94
C GLN A 13 24.41 11.59 -15.34
N ILE A 14 24.77 12.54 -16.20
CA ILE A 14 24.97 13.93 -15.79
C ILE A 14 23.63 14.54 -15.34
N PRO A 15 23.58 15.25 -14.20
CA PRO A 15 22.38 15.94 -13.75
C PRO A 15 21.83 16.89 -14.83
N THR A 16 20.51 16.90 -15.01
CA THR A 16 19.85 17.86 -15.92
C THR A 16 19.10 18.93 -15.18
N ASP A 17 19.12 20.14 -15.74
CA ASP A 17 18.30 21.25 -15.28
C ASP A 17 16.81 20.98 -15.59
N ALA A 18 15.95 21.30 -14.62
CA ALA A 18 14.51 21.19 -14.77
C ALA A 18 13.93 22.23 -15.75
N ALA A 19 14.63 23.34 -15.98
CA ALA A 19 14.26 24.34 -16.99
C ALA A 19 14.50 23.85 -18.42
N LEU A 20 15.44 22.93 -18.62
CA LEU A 20 15.87 22.46 -19.95
C LEU A 20 15.23 21.15 -20.37
N VAL A 21 15.04 20.23 -19.42
CA VAL A 21 14.43 18.92 -19.68
C VAL A 21 13.21 18.80 -18.81
N ASP A 22 12.04 18.63 -19.39
CA ASP A 22 10.79 18.47 -18.67
C ASP A 22 10.68 17.07 -18.02
N ARG A 23 9.55 16.79 -17.36
CA ARG A 23 9.34 15.49 -16.70
C ARG A 23 9.24 14.34 -17.72
N ALA A 24 8.59 14.56 -18.86
CA ALA A 24 8.42 13.54 -19.88
C ALA A 24 9.77 13.14 -20.50
N GLY A 25 10.62 14.13 -20.82
CA GLY A 25 11.97 13.89 -21.34
C GLY A 25 12.86 13.12 -20.36
N VAL A 26 12.76 13.41 -19.05
CA VAL A 26 13.47 12.63 -18.02
C VAL A 26 12.97 11.19 -17.97
N MET A 27 11.66 10.97 -18.07
CA MET A 27 11.08 9.62 -18.06
C MET A 27 11.51 8.82 -19.30
N HIS A 28 11.48 9.44 -20.49
CA HIS A 28 11.93 8.81 -21.73
C HIS A 28 13.38 8.34 -21.63
N ARG A 29 14.26 9.19 -21.08
CA ARG A 29 15.66 8.83 -20.84
C ARG A 29 15.79 7.66 -19.87
N LEU A 30 15.01 7.64 -18.79
CA LEU A 30 14.99 6.51 -17.85
C LEU A 30 14.60 5.21 -18.54
N LEU A 31 13.51 5.22 -19.32
CA LEU A 31 13.04 4.03 -20.02
C LEU A 31 14.08 3.52 -21.04
N LYS A 32 14.78 4.42 -21.74
CA LYS A 32 15.90 4.05 -22.62
C LYS A 32 17.03 3.35 -21.87
N TRP A 33 17.39 3.82 -20.68
CA TRP A 33 18.40 3.16 -19.86
C TRP A 33 17.94 1.79 -19.35
N TYR A 34 16.70 1.68 -18.89
CA TYR A 34 16.13 0.39 -18.54
C TYR A 34 16.11 -0.58 -19.72
N GLN A 35 15.80 -0.11 -20.94
CA GLN A 35 15.87 -0.92 -22.15
C GLN A 35 17.31 -1.35 -22.47
N HIS A 36 18.27 -0.43 -22.42
CA HIS A 36 19.68 -0.70 -22.68
C HIS A 36 20.24 -1.77 -21.72
N GLU A 37 19.80 -1.76 -20.47
CA GLU A 37 20.18 -2.79 -19.48
C GLU A 37 19.33 -4.06 -19.54
N GLY A 38 18.46 -4.23 -20.54
CA GLY A 38 17.58 -5.40 -20.67
C GLY A 38 16.49 -5.52 -19.60
N SER A 39 16.30 -4.47 -18.79
CA SER A 39 15.27 -4.39 -17.74
C SER A 39 13.87 -4.08 -18.29
N ILE A 40 13.77 -3.76 -19.58
CA ILE A 40 12.51 -3.64 -20.33
C ILE A 40 12.67 -4.39 -21.66
N ILE A 41 11.75 -5.31 -21.94
CA ILE A 41 11.65 -6.01 -23.24
C ILE A 41 10.62 -5.29 -24.10
N MET A 42 10.99 -4.93 -25.33
CA MET A 42 10.04 -4.33 -26.27
C MET A 42 9.25 -5.43 -26.99
N ASN A 43 7.93 -5.26 -27.10
CA ASN A 43 7.15 -6.06 -28.04
C ASN A 43 7.43 -5.52 -29.46
N ASN A 44 7.86 -6.41 -30.36
CA ASN A 44 8.52 -6.17 -31.65
C ASN A 44 7.83 -5.24 -32.69
N ASN A 45 6.81 -4.46 -32.34
CA ASN A 45 6.04 -3.67 -33.32
C ASN A 45 6.01 -2.16 -33.05
N ASN A 46 6.63 -1.63 -31.99
CA ASN A 46 6.76 -0.18 -31.79
C ASN A 46 7.97 0.15 -30.89
N ASP A 47 8.95 0.90 -31.40
CA ASP A 47 10.16 1.38 -30.70
C ASP A 47 9.88 2.41 -29.58
N GLN A 48 8.67 2.42 -29.03
CA GLN A 48 8.25 3.33 -27.97
C GLN A 48 8.49 2.64 -26.61
N PRO A 49 9.44 3.12 -25.78
CA PRO A 49 9.82 2.42 -24.56
C PRO A 49 8.71 2.27 -23.52
N GLN A 50 7.66 3.08 -23.63
CA GLN A 50 6.47 3.05 -22.79
C GLN A 50 5.58 1.81 -22.97
N ASN A 51 5.77 1.05 -24.05
CA ASN A 51 5.02 -0.18 -24.34
C ASN A 51 5.78 -1.45 -23.95
N GLY A 52 6.98 -1.31 -23.38
CA GLY A 52 7.81 -2.44 -23.02
C GLY A 52 7.34 -3.17 -21.75
N ILE A 53 7.65 -4.46 -21.67
CA ILE A 53 7.35 -5.32 -20.53
C ILE A 53 8.54 -5.26 -19.56
N ALA A 54 8.27 -5.00 -18.28
CA ALA A 54 9.31 -4.95 -17.26
C ALA A 54 9.97 -6.32 -17.06
N ASN A 55 11.29 -6.37 -17.22
CA ASN A 55 12.16 -7.54 -17.12
C ASN A 55 13.26 -7.35 -16.06
N ARG A 56 12.92 -6.65 -14.97
CA ARG A 56 13.83 -6.49 -13.83
C ARG A 56 13.95 -7.79 -13.06
N THR A 57 15.08 -7.96 -12.38
CA THR A 57 15.27 -9.09 -11.45
C THR A 57 14.20 -9.02 -10.37
N ARG A 58 13.56 -10.16 -10.10
CA ARG A 58 12.54 -10.29 -9.07
C ARG A 58 13.03 -11.23 -7.98
N VAL A 59 12.99 -10.76 -6.74
CA VAL A 59 13.21 -11.62 -5.57
C VAL A 59 11.85 -11.85 -4.93
N HIS A 60 11.50 -13.13 -4.82
CA HIS A 60 10.25 -13.56 -4.21
C HIS A 60 10.47 -13.82 -2.72
N LEU A 61 9.59 -13.26 -1.90
CA LEU A 61 9.61 -13.36 -0.45
C LEU A 61 8.22 -13.75 0.02
N ASP A 62 8.14 -14.56 1.06
CA ASP A 62 6.89 -14.85 1.74
C ASP A 62 6.75 -14.00 3.00
N GLY A 63 5.54 -13.47 3.22
CA GLY A 63 5.18 -12.90 4.51
C GLY A 63 5.11 -13.99 5.60
N THR A 64 4.95 -13.55 6.84
CA THR A 64 4.78 -14.48 7.97
C THR A 64 3.34 -15.01 8.00
N PRO A 65 3.13 -16.34 8.06
CA PRO A 65 1.78 -16.91 8.11
C PRO A 65 0.98 -16.43 9.31
N VAL A 66 -0.31 -16.18 9.10
CA VAL A 66 -1.28 -15.88 10.16
C VAL A 66 -2.08 -17.15 10.45
N SER A 67 -2.48 -17.36 11.71
CA SER A 67 -3.28 -18.53 12.09
C SER A 67 -4.59 -18.65 11.28
N THR A 68 -4.96 -19.89 10.94
CA THR A 68 -6.16 -20.20 10.16
C THR A 68 -7.45 -19.75 10.86
N THR A 69 -7.50 -19.82 12.19
CA THR A 69 -8.63 -19.34 13.00
C THR A 69 -8.86 -17.84 12.80
N ILE A 70 -7.81 -17.01 12.87
CA ILE A 70 -7.94 -15.57 12.63
C ILE A 70 -8.33 -15.30 11.19
N ILE A 71 -7.71 -15.98 10.22
CA ILE A 71 -8.06 -15.83 8.80
C ILE A 71 -9.54 -16.12 8.56
N HIS A 72 -10.04 -17.22 9.12
CA HIS A 72 -11.44 -17.61 9.02
C HIS A 72 -12.38 -16.54 9.59
N ASN A 73 -12.12 -16.09 10.82
CA ASN A 73 -12.92 -15.08 11.50
C ASN A 73 -12.87 -13.73 10.73
N LEU A 74 -11.70 -13.32 10.24
CA LEU A 74 -11.58 -12.09 9.46
C LEU A 74 -12.34 -12.19 8.14
N LEU A 75 -12.28 -13.33 7.46
CA LEU A 75 -13.06 -13.56 6.23
C LEU A 75 -14.57 -13.50 6.47
N LEU A 76 -15.08 -14.03 7.58
CA LEU A 76 -16.49 -13.90 7.95
C LEU A 76 -16.90 -12.43 8.11
N GLN A 77 -16.10 -11.65 8.84
CA GLN A 77 -16.37 -10.23 9.07
C GLN A 77 -16.24 -9.40 7.79
N LEU A 78 -15.23 -9.67 6.96
CA LEU A 78 -15.04 -8.99 5.68
C LEU A 78 -16.19 -9.27 4.71
N ARG A 79 -16.71 -10.51 4.68
CA ARG A 79 -17.90 -10.85 3.88
C ARG A 79 -19.14 -10.09 4.34
N SER A 80 -19.41 -10.06 5.65
CA SER A 80 -20.51 -9.27 6.21
C SER A 80 -20.39 -7.80 5.81
N TRP A 81 -19.19 -7.23 5.94
CA TRP A 81 -18.91 -5.86 5.51
C TRP A 81 -19.18 -5.64 4.01
N THR A 82 -18.71 -6.54 3.14
CA THR A 82 -18.93 -6.40 1.69
C THR A 82 -20.39 -6.63 1.30
N ASP A 83 -21.13 -7.48 2.00
CA ASP A 83 -22.55 -7.71 1.73
C ASP A 83 -23.41 -6.51 2.16
N GLU A 84 -23.06 -5.87 3.27
CA GLU A 84 -23.68 -4.61 3.72
C GLU A 84 -23.37 -3.44 2.79
N THR A 85 -22.12 -3.32 2.32
CA THR A 85 -21.66 -2.15 1.56
C THR A 85 -21.82 -2.31 0.05
N GLY A 86 -21.63 -3.51 -0.48
CA GLY A 86 -21.68 -3.86 -1.90
C GLY A 86 -23.08 -3.76 -2.53
N LYS A 87 -24.13 -3.72 -1.71
CA LYS A 87 -25.53 -3.59 -2.19
C LYS A 87 -26.04 -2.15 -2.28
N ILE A 88 -25.40 -1.16 -1.63
CA ILE A 88 -26.05 0.15 -1.41
C ILE A 88 -25.15 1.36 -1.73
N ALA A 89 -23.83 1.32 -1.49
CA ALA A 89 -22.96 2.45 -1.80
C ALA A 89 -21.51 2.00 -1.90
N LYS A 90 -20.91 2.14 -3.10
CA LYS A 90 -19.46 1.98 -3.29
C LYS A 90 -18.75 2.98 -2.37
N ASN A 91 -18.25 2.53 -1.23
CA ASN A 91 -17.44 3.35 -0.34
C ASN A 91 -16.03 3.35 -0.89
N ARG A 92 -15.70 4.36 -1.69
CA ARG A 92 -14.36 4.57 -2.23
C ARG A 92 -13.74 5.81 -1.59
N GLU A 93 -13.28 5.69 -0.34
CA GLU A 93 -12.57 6.80 0.33
C GLU A 93 -11.33 7.25 -0.46
N ARG A 94 -10.78 6.38 -1.33
CA ARG A 94 -9.75 6.72 -2.31
C ARG A 94 -10.15 6.32 -3.73
N PRO A 95 -10.73 7.23 -4.53
CA PRO A 95 -11.12 6.95 -5.92
C PRO A 95 -9.96 6.56 -6.84
N SER A 96 -8.73 6.96 -6.50
CA SER A 96 -7.51 6.60 -7.25
C SER A 96 -7.04 5.17 -7.02
N ILE A 97 -7.58 4.47 -6.01
CA ILE A 97 -7.26 3.08 -5.74
C ILE A 97 -8.27 2.19 -6.48
N HIS A 98 -7.75 1.21 -7.21
CA HIS A 98 -8.57 0.27 -7.97
C HIS A 98 -9.06 -0.85 -7.04
N ALA A 99 -10.14 -0.56 -6.32
CA ALA A 99 -10.83 -1.49 -5.45
C ALA A 99 -12.35 -1.21 -5.53
N ASP A 100 -13.14 -2.26 -5.37
CA ASP A 100 -14.61 -2.19 -5.35
C ASP A 100 -15.11 -1.47 -4.10
N ASN A 101 -14.50 -1.78 -2.95
CA ASN A 101 -14.72 -1.08 -1.69
C ASN A 101 -13.38 -0.78 -1.00
N TYR A 102 -13.36 0.35 -0.30
CA TYR A 102 -12.19 0.85 0.40
C TYR A 102 -12.61 1.61 1.66
N MET A 103 -12.10 1.19 2.82
CA MET A 103 -12.24 1.94 4.08
C MET A 103 -10.92 2.09 4.81
N ILE A 104 -10.81 3.14 5.63
CA ILE A 104 -9.71 3.30 6.59
C ILE A 104 -10.29 3.28 8.00
N LEU A 105 -9.75 2.39 8.82
CA LEU A 105 -9.95 2.35 10.26
C LEU A 105 -8.72 2.96 10.93
N ARG A 106 -8.92 3.77 11.97
CA ARG A 106 -7.83 4.43 12.70
C ARG A 106 -7.78 3.94 14.12
N SER A 107 -6.57 3.90 14.67
CA SER A 107 -6.32 3.49 16.05
C SER A 107 -6.94 4.48 17.04
N PRO A 108 -7.65 3.98 18.07
CA PRO A 108 -8.14 4.82 19.16
C PRO A 108 -7.02 5.61 19.83
N LYS A 109 -5.86 4.98 20.04
CA LYS A 109 -4.69 5.58 20.70
C LYS A 109 -4.18 6.82 19.97
N PHE A 110 -4.25 6.82 18.65
CA PHE A 110 -3.82 7.94 17.84
C PHE A 110 -4.75 9.15 18.02
N ASP A 111 -6.06 8.90 18.06
CA ASP A 111 -7.05 9.96 18.28
C ASP A 111 -6.97 10.50 19.72
N GLU A 112 -6.73 9.65 20.74
CA GLU A 112 -6.50 10.07 22.13
C GLU A 112 -5.28 11.00 22.27
N GLN A 113 -4.16 10.68 21.63
CA GLN A 113 -2.96 11.53 21.63
C GLN A 113 -3.23 12.89 20.99
N GLN A 114 -3.98 12.93 19.88
CA GLN A 114 -4.38 14.21 19.25
C GLN A 114 -5.33 15.01 20.15
N GLN A 115 -6.22 14.33 20.87
CA GLN A 115 -7.19 14.95 21.75
C GLN A 115 -6.50 15.56 22.99
N GLN A 116 -5.51 14.87 23.56
CA GLN A 116 -4.67 15.41 24.63
C GLN A 116 -3.91 16.67 24.19
N GLN A 117 -3.35 16.67 22.97
CA GLN A 117 -2.71 17.87 22.41
C GLN A 117 -3.70 19.03 22.20
N GLN A 118 -4.93 18.75 21.79
CA GLN A 118 -5.98 19.77 21.61
C GLN A 118 -6.48 20.34 22.94
N LEU A 119 -6.60 19.50 23.98
CA LEU A 119 -6.95 19.92 25.33
C LEU A 119 -5.87 20.85 25.92
N GLN A 120 -4.60 20.55 25.68
CA GLN A 120 -3.48 21.44 26.06
C GLN A 120 -3.53 22.80 25.32
N GLN A 121 -4.18 22.86 24.15
CA GLN A 121 -4.40 24.10 23.38
C GLN A 121 -5.76 24.76 23.68
N GLY A 122 -6.45 24.35 24.75
CA GLY A 122 -7.71 24.97 25.20
C GLY A 122 -8.94 24.61 24.35
N SER A 123 -8.85 23.63 23.44
CA SER A 123 -9.97 23.18 22.63
C SER A 123 -10.63 21.94 23.25
N THR A 124 -11.87 22.09 23.72
CA THR A 124 -12.61 21.02 24.41
C THR A 124 -13.54 20.21 23.48
N ARG A 125 -13.72 20.65 22.23
CA ARG A 125 -14.73 20.07 21.33
C ARG A 125 -14.09 19.14 20.32
N SER A 126 -14.37 17.84 20.47
CA SER A 126 -14.00 16.83 19.47
C SER A 126 -14.54 17.23 18.10
N SER A 127 -13.65 17.32 17.10
CA SER A 127 -14.05 17.70 15.75
C SER A 127 -15.10 16.73 15.19
N ARG A 128 -16.04 17.23 14.37
CA ARG A 128 -17.02 16.37 13.66
C ARG A 128 -16.35 15.23 12.89
N ARG A 129 -15.12 15.46 12.41
CA ARG A 129 -14.31 14.46 11.71
C ARG A 129 -13.84 13.34 12.65
N ALA A 130 -13.37 13.67 13.85
CA ALA A 130 -12.99 12.68 14.86
C ALA A 130 -14.19 11.81 15.27
N ILE A 131 -15.35 12.44 15.53
CA ILE A 131 -16.59 11.72 15.86
C ILE A 131 -16.99 10.73 14.76
N ARG A 132 -16.92 11.13 13.48
CA ARG A 132 -17.23 10.22 12.35
C ARG A 132 -16.26 9.04 12.26
N LYS A 133 -14.97 9.26 12.55
CA LYS A 133 -13.96 8.18 12.55
C LYS A 133 -14.22 7.21 13.70
N ALA A 134 -14.46 7.72 14.91
CA ALA A 134 -14.78 6.90 16.07
C ALA A 134 -16.03 6.03 15.83
N LYS A 135 -17.12 6.63 15.31
CA LYS A 135 -18.33 5.88 14.94
C LYS A 135 -18.08 4.81 13.86
N LYS A 136 -17.20 5.09 12.90
CA LYS A 136 -16.82 4.12 11.87
C LYS A 136 -16.03 2.96 12.47
N LEU A 137 -15.06 3.26 13.34
CA LEU A 137 -14.29 2.24 14.04
C LEU A 137 -15.19 1.37 14.90
N ASP A 138 -16.10 1.98 15.66
CA ASP A 138 -17.08 1.27 16.49
C ASP A 138 -17.93 0.30 15.65
N LYS A 139 -18.46 0.79 14.50
CA LYS A 139 -19.19 -0.05 13.55
C LYS A 139 -18.38 -1.26 13.06
N TYR A 140 -17.09 -1.10 12.79
CA TYR A 140 -16.22 -2.14 12.22
C TYR A 140 -15.18 -2.65 13.22
N LYS A 141 -15.51 -2.61 14.51
CA LYS A 141 -14.56 -2.92 15.59
C LYS A 141 -14.00 -4.33 15.51
N GLN A 142 -14.83 -5.31 15.14
CA GLN A 142 -14.40 -6.70 15.01
C GLN A 142 -13.34 -6.89 13.92
N ILE A 143 -13.46 -6.18 12.78
CA ILE A 143 -12.46 -6.22 11.71
C ILE A 143 -11.13 -5.63 12.20
N TRP A 144 -11.20 -4.49 12.92
CA TRP A 144 -10.02 -3.88 13.53
C TRP A 144 -9.33 -4.81 14.53
N ASP A 145 -10.08 -5.37 15.48
CA ASP A 145 -9.53 -6.20 16.55
C ASP A 145 -8.87 -7.47 15.99
N LEU A 146 -9.52 -8.16 15.03
CA LEU A 146 -8.97 -9.35 14.38
C LEU A 146 -7.72 -9.03 13.54
N ALA A 147 -7.70 -7.88 12.86
CA ALA A 147 -6.52 -7.46 12.09
C ALA A 147 -5.35 -7.09 13.03
N GLN A 148 -5.62 -6.45 14.15
CA GLN A 148 -4.62 -6.20 15.21
C GLN A 148 -4.13 -7.49 15.84
N GLU A 149 -5.00 -8.48 16.05
CA GLU A 149 -4.61 -9.81 16.54
C GLU A 149 -3.70 -10.52 15.55
N ALA A 150 -4.04 -10.51 14.26
CA ALA A 150 -3.18 -11.02 13.19
C ALA A 150 -1.80 -10.36 13.22
N LEU A 151 -1.78 -9.03 13.32
CA LEU A 151 -0.53 -8.25 13.37
C LEU A 151 0.29 -8.58 14.62
N LYS A 152 -0.36 -8.75 15.76
CA LYS A 152 0.29 -9.09 17.03
C LYS A 152 0.91 -10.50 17.03
N GLN A 153 0.34 -11.46 16.27
CA GLN A 153 0.95 -12.78 16.08
C GLN A 153 2.31 -12.70 15.38
N VAL A 154 2.50 -11.70 14.52
CA VAL A 154 3.70 -11.57 13.67
C VAL A 154 4.69 -10.54 14.22
N ASP A 155 4.22 -9.39 14.65
CA ASP A 155 5.03 -8.29 15.16
C ASP A 155 4.26 -7.54 16.26
N PRO A 156 4.33 -8.02 17.52
CA PRO A 156 3.62 -7.41 18.64
C PRO A 156 4.06 -5.97 18.92
N ILE A 157 5.32 -5.63 18.60
CA ILE A 157 5.85 -4.27 18.79
C ILE A 157 5.23 -3.31 17.78
N PHE A 158 5.14 -3.71 16.52
CA PHE A 158 4.50 -2.88 15.50
C PHE A 158 2.99 -2.83 15.69
N ALA A 159 2.34 -3.92 16.12
CA ALA A 159 0.91 -3.95 16.40
C ALA A 159 0.48 -2.87 17.41
N ASP A 160 1.30 -2.61 18.43
CA ASP A 160 1.05 -1.56 19.43
C ASP A 160 1.14 -0.14 18.83
N LYS A 161 1.95 0.02 17.78
CA LYS A 161 2.20 1.30 17.09
C LYS A 161 1.33 1.48 15.85
N CYS A 162 0.51 0.50 15.48
CA CYS A 162 -0.35 0.57 14.30
C CYS A 162 -1.32 1.75 14.45
N THR A 163 -1.24 2.69 13.52
CA THR A 163 -2.06 3.92 13.56
C THR A 163 -3.30 3.79 12.70
N GLU A 164 -3.25 3.08 11.59
CA GLU A 164 -4.33 2.96 10.61
C GLU A 164 -4.30 1.59 9.92
N ILE A 165 -5.48 1.08 9.57
CA ILE A 165 -5.65 -0.13 8.76
C ILE A 165 -6.52 0.25 7.57
N ALA A 166 -5.97 0.12 6.36
CA ALA A 166 -6.73 0.21 5.12
C ALA A 166 -7.30 -1.17 4.79
N VAL A 167 -8.62 -1.23 4.59
CA VAL A 167 -9.33 -2.46 4.25
C VAL A 167 -9.93 -2.29 2.86
N THR A 168 -9.62 -3.23 1.97
CA THR A 168 -10.02 -3.19 0.57
C THR A 168 -10.68 -4.48 0.13
N PHE A 169 -11.67 -4.39 -0.76
CA PHE A 169 -12.29 -5.52 -1.43
C PHE A 169 -12.17 -5.37 -2.95
N GLY A 170 -11.94 -6.49 -3.65
CA GLY A 170 -11.76 -6.48 -5.10
C GLY A 170 -10.54 -5.65 -5.55
N PHE A 171 -9.52 -5.53 -4.70
CA PHE A 171 -8.34 -4.73 -5.03
C PHE A 171 -7.58 -5.37 -6.20
N GLN A 172 -7.31 -4.56 -7.21
CA GLN A 172 -6.39 -4.89 -8.30
C GLN A 172 -5.14 -4.03 -8.16
N GLY A 173 -3.98 -4.64 -8.46
CA GLY A 173 -2.70 -3.96 -8.32
C GLY A 173 -2.68 -2.59 -8.99
N SER A 174 -2.38 -1.55 -8.22
CA SER A 174 -2.29 -0.19 -8.71
C SER A 174 -0.84 0.31 -8.56
N PRO A 175 -0.08 0.48 -9.66
CA PRO A 175 1.26 1.06 -9.57
C PRO A 175 1.17 2.50 -9.07
N HIS A 176 1.68 2.77 -7.87
CA HIS A 176 1.73 4.12 -7.32
C HIS A 176 2.86 4.27 -6.31
N ARG A 177 3.20 5.53 -6.02
CA ARG A 177 4.02 5.87 -4.86
C ARG A 177 3.09 6.31 -3.76
N ASP A 178 3.06 5.58 -2.66
CA ASP A 178 2.37 6.06 -1.46
C ASP A 178 3.15 7.24 -0.87
N LYS A 179 2.49 8.40 -0.76
CA LYS A 179 3.06 9.62 -0.18
C LYS A 179 2.74 9.76 1.30
N GLN A 180 1.82 8.96 1.82
CA GLN A 180 1.31 9.07 3.17
C GLN A 180 1.97 8.06 4.11
N ASN A 181 2.50 6.96 3.58
CA ASN A 181 3.32 6.04 4.35
C ASN A 181 4.71 6.67 4.56
N CYS A 182 4.96 7.18 5.76
CA CYS A 182 6.25 7.73 6.17
C CYS A 182 7.13 6.71 6.93
N GLY A 183 6.66 5.47 7.07
CA GLY A 183 7.36 4.39 7.76
C GLY A 183 6.95 3.02 7.26
N PRO A 184 7.39 1.95 7.95
CA PRO A 184 7.03 0.59 7.58
C PRO A 184 5.52 0.35 7.64
N PHE A 185 5.02 -0.48 6.73
CA PHE A 185 3.65 -0.96 6.73
C PHE A 185 3.61 -2.46 6.44
N TYR A 186 2.46 -3.07 6.72
CA TYR A 186 2.21 -4.48 6.47
C TYR A 186 1.13 -4.64 5.39
N GLY A 187 1.34 -5.61 4.50
CA GLY A 187 0.31 -6.11 3.60
C GLY A 187 -0.24 -7.44 4.08
N PHE A 188 -1.55 -7.60 3.95
CA PHE A 188 -2.24 -8.85 4.24
C PHE A 188 -3.37 -9.02 3.23
N SER A 189 -3.36 -10.13 2.49
CA SER A 189 -4.37 -10.41 1.47
C SER A 189 -5.07 -11.74 1.77
N LEU A 190 -6.39 -11.73 1.70
CA LEU A 190 -7.26 -12.88 2.01
C LEU A 190 -8.27 -13.10 0.91
N GLY A 191 -8.68 -14.35 0.70
CA GLY A 191 -9.72 -14.70 -0.25
C GLY A 191 -9.41 -15.98 -1.02
N ASN A 192 -10.27 -16.27 -2.00
CA ASN A 192 -10.13 -17.44 -2.87
C ASN A 192 -9.44 -17.06 -4.19
N PHE A 193 -8.12 -16.97 -4.16
CA PHE A 193 -7.25 -16.77 -5.33
C PHE A 193 -5.98 -17.60 -5.17
N PRO A 194 -5.24 -17.98 -6.22
CA PRO A 194 -4.05 -18.83 -6.09
C PRO A 194 -2.93 -18.23 -5.20
N ASP A 195 -2.10 -19.07 -4.59
CA ASP A 195 -0.94 -18.59 -3.83
C ASP A 195 0.05 -17.84 -4.75
N GLY A 196 0.70 -16.80 -4.22
CA GLY A 196 1.59 -15.92 -4.99
C GLY A 196 0.89 -14.86 -5.85
N GLN A 197 -0.44 -14.86 -5.96
CA GLN A 197 -1.18 -13.80 -6.69
C GLN A 197 -1.58 -12.60 -5.82
N GLY A 198 -1.59 -12.77 -4.50
CA GLY A 198 -1.79 -11.67 -3.53
C GLY A 198 -0.44 -11.23 -2.98
N GLY A 199 -0.10 -9.95 -3.10
CA GLY A 199 1.19 -9.49 -2.64
C GLY A 199 1.43 -7.98 -2.74
N ILE A 200 2.55 -7.56 -2.18
CA ILE A 200 3.11 -6.23 -2.36
C ILE A 200 4.36 -6.36 -3.24
N CYS A 201 4.40 -5.58 -4.32
CA CYS A 201 5.59 -5.44 -5.15
C CYS A 201 6.29 -4.11 -4.82
N VAL A 202 7.56 -4.19 -4.42
CA VAL A 202 8.35 -3.03 -3.99
C VAL A 202 9.55 -2.87 -4.90
N GLU A 203 9.73 -1.67 -5.43
CA GLU A 203 10.94 -1.32 -6.15
C GLU A 203 12.09 -1.09 -5.15
N CYS A 204 13.02 -2.04 -5.05
CA CYS A 204 14.18 -1.94 -4.16
C CYS A 204 15.31 -1.13 -4.80
N SER A 205 15.49 -1.28 -6.11
CA SER A 205 16.48 -0.53 -6.90
C SER A 205 16.02 -0.44 -8.35
N ALA A 206 16.83 0.19 -9.22
CA ALA A 206 16.50 0.28 -10.63
C ALA A 206 16.35 -1.13 -11.24
N ARG A 207 17.10 -2.09 -10.73
CA ARG A 207 17.25 -3.43 -11.32
C ARG A 207 16.52 -4.53 -10.55
N LEU A 208 16.04 -4.22 -9.35
CA LEU A 208 15.50 -5.20 -8.41
C LEU A 208 14.10 -4.81 -7.92
N VAL A 209 13.18 -5.76 -8.02
CA VAL A 209 11.84 -5.69 -7.43
C VAL A 209 11.69 -6.83 -6.42
N ALA A 210 11.32 -6.50 -5.19
CA ALA A 210 10.88 -7.50 -4.22
C ALA A 210 9.38 -7.77 -4.43
N VAL A 211 9.01 -9.04 -4.55
CA VAL A 211 7.63 -9.51 -4.65
C VAL A 211 7.30 -10.27 -3.37
N MET A 212 6.58 -9.62 -2.47
CA MET A 212 6.19 -10.17 -1.17
C MET A 212 4.81 -10.83 -1.30
N ASN A 213 4.73 -12.15 -1.13
CA ASN A 213 3.47 -12.89 -1.06
C ASN A 213 2.79 -12.63 0.28
N THR A 214 1.58 -12.08 0.22
CA THR A 214 0.78 -11.73 1.41
C THR A 214 -0.50 -12.56 1.49
N LYS A 215 -0.68 -13.58 0.66
CA LYS A 215 -1.85 -14.47 0.76
C LYS A 215 -1.77 -15.22 2.07
N ASN A 216 -2.74 -15.00 2.96
CA ASN A 216 -2.78 -15.62 4.29
C ASN A 216 -1.53 -15.33 5.15
N ARG A 217 -0.78 -14.29 4.80
CA ARG A 217 0.53 -13.94 5.38
C ARG A 217 0.64 -12.42 5.55
N LEU A 218 1.29 -11.99 6.62
CA LEU A 218 1.64 -10.58 6.83
C LEU A 218 3.04 -10.30 6.29
N GLY A 219 3.13 -9.47 5.27
CA GLY A 219 4.38 -9.04 4.67
C GLY A 219 4.74 -7.61 5.08
N ARG A 220 5.91 -7.41 5.69
CA ARG A 220 6.41 -6.09 6.08
C ARG A 220 7.16 -5.44 4.93
N VAL A 221 6.91 -4.16 4.70
CA VAL A 221 7.62 -3.32 3.73
C VAL A 221 8.02 -2.01 4.41
N ASP A 222 9.24 -1.53 4.17
CA ASP A 222 9.62 -0.16 4.52
C ASP A 222 9.09 0.80 3.44
N GLY A 223 8.25 1.76 3.83
CA GLY A 223 7.60 2.69 2.91
C GLY A 223 8.47 3.87 2.43
N ARG A 224 9.76 3.90 2.79
CA ARG A 224 10.70 4.99 2.52
C ARG A 224 11.50 4.80 1.23
#